data_AF-K0RP60-F1
#
_entry.id   AF-K0RP60-F1
#
_cell.length_a   1.000
_cell.length_b   1.000
_cell.length_c   1.000
_cell.angle_alpha   90.00
_cell.angle_beta   90.00
_cell.angle_gamma   90.00
#
_symmetry.space_group_name_H-M   'P 1'
#
loop_
_entity.id
_entity.type
_entity.pdbx_description
1 polymer ?
#
loop_
_entity_poly.entity_id
_entity_poly.type
_entity_poly.pdbx_seq_one_letter_code
_entity_poly.pdbx_strand_id
1 'polypeptide(L)'
;MHMSSVGEGEEFGDPDQNEAPVGEREKLFQRRLEQLAEFVSDHGHGSIPTPYDDDPSLGVWAANIRRQYVLRTEAEEDEEGRAPYTGYLTPSRISRLQRAGFDFLSLTEAQFRLRLAELREFKEDYGHCMVPQHWDGNPGLGMWVLNI
;
A
#
# COMPACT_ATOMS: atom_id res chain seq x y z
N MET A 1 27.03 1.88 68.00
CA MET A 1 25.58 2.05 68.27
C MET A 1 25.01 2.99 67.21
N HIS A 2 23.85 2.62 66.65
CA HIS A 2 23.04 3.30 65.61
C HIS A 2 23.68 3.29 64.20
N MET A 3 23.34 2.37 63.28
CA MET A 3 22.06 2.00 62.62
C MET A 3 21.49 3.03 61.64
N SER A 4 21.18 2.51 60.44
CA SER A 4 20.18 2.95 59.45
C SER A 4 20.60 4.06 58.47
N SER A 5 20.20 4.08 57.20
CA SER A 5 19.41 3.18 56.35
C SER A 5 19.45 3.72 54.91
N VAL A 6 19.53 2.80 53.95
CA VAL A 6 18.91 2.72 52.60
C VAL A 6 18.55 4.00 51.81
N GLY A 7 18.91 3.98 50.53
CA GLY A 7 18.18 4.54 49.38
C GLY A 7 18.95 4.16 48.10
N GLU A 8 18.65 3.03 47.45
CA GLU A 8 17.67 2.92 46.35
C GLU A 8 17.90 4.05 45.33
N GLY A 9 18.50 3.80 44.17
CA GLY A 9 17.94 2.97 43.12
C GLY A 9 17.36 3.91 42.05
N GLU A 10 18.22 4.64 41.34
CA GLU A 10 17.80 5.32 40.10
C GLU A 10 18.02 4.36 38.94
N GLU A 11 17.02 3.48 38.76
CA GLU A 11 16.81 2.74 37.54
C GLU A 11 16.45 3.76 36.45
N PHE A 12 17.45 4.19 35.68
CA PHE A 12 17.24 4.92 34.44
C PHE A 12 16.53 3.96 33.48
N GLY A 13 15.20 4.05 33.44
CA GLY A 13 14.36 3.33 32.50
C GLY A 13 14.82 3.61 31.07
N ASP A 14 15.32 2.58 30.42
CA ASP A 14 15.76 2.57 29.02
C ASP A 14 14.55 2.89 28.12
N PRO A 15 14.57 4.01 27.35
CA PRO A 15 13.44 4.44 26.56
C PRO A 15 13.58 3.88 25.15
N ASP A 16 13.34 2.59 24.94
CA ASP A 16 13.08 2.09 23.60
C ASP A 16 12.06 0.94 23.58
N GLN A 17 10.80 1.32 23.73
CA GLN A 17 9.65 0.47 23.46
C GLN A 17 9.29 0.54 21.97
N ASN A 18 10.18 0.18 21.02
CA ASN A 18 9.74 -0.10 19.65
C ASN A 18 10.67 -0.88 18.69
N GLU A 19 11.51 -1.84 19.12
CA GLU A 19 12.34 -2.59 18.16
C GLU A 19 12.28 -4.11 18.32
N ALA A 20 11.30 -4.74 17.66
CA ALA A 20 11.50 -6.11 17.22
C ALA A 20 12.82 -6.18 16.42
N PRO A 21 13.76 -7.08 16.76
CA PRO A 21 15.08 -7.12 16.14
C PRO A 21 14.95 -7.27 14.62
N VAL A 22 15.86 -6.65 13.86
CA VAL A 22 15.86 -6.61 12.38
C VAL A 22 15.55 -7.98 11.74
N GLY A 23 16.03 -9.08 12.36
CA GLY A 23 15.75 -10.44 11.91
C GLY A 23 14.28 -10.87 12.00
N GLU A 24 13.51 -10.41 12.99
CA GLU A 24 12.07 -10.70 13.11
C GLU A 24 11.25 -9.94 12.08
N ARG A 25 11.56 -8.65 11.87
CA ARG A 25 10.90 -7.83 10.82
C ARG A 25 11.08 -8.45 9.45
N GLU A 26 12.24 -9.06 9.19
CA GLU A 26 12.51 -9.74 7.93
C GLU A 26 11.77 -11.08 7.80
N LYS A 27 11.68 -11.87 8.88
CA LYS A 27 10.84 -13.08 8.90
C LYS A 27 9.36 -12.77 8.63
N LEU A 28 8.84 -11.70 9.23
CA LEU A 28 7.47 -11.25 9.00
C LEU A 28 7.24 -10.83 7.55
N PHE A 29 8.21 -10.12 6.95
CA PHE A 29 8.15 -9.76 5.53
C PHE A 29 8.16 -11.01 4.64
N GLN A 30 9.04 -11.96 4.93
CA GLN A 30 9.12 -13.21 4.18
C GLN A 30 7.81 -14.00 4.24
N ARG A 31 7.17 -14.10 5.42
CA ARG A 31 5.86 -14.73 5.56
C ARG A 31 4.78 -14.04 4.71
N ARG A 32 4.79 -12.70 4.67
CA ARG A 32 3.84 -11.94 3.83
C ARG A 32 4.08 -12.14 2.34
N LEU A 33 5.33 -12.29 1.91
CA LEU A 33 5.66 -12.64 0.52
C LEU A 33 5.14 -14.03 0.13
N GLU A 34 5.21 -15.00 1.04
CA GLU A 34 4.66 -16.35 0.80
C GLU A 34 3.14 -16.31 0.65
N GLN A 35 2.44 -15.60 1.53
CA GLN A 35 0.99 -15.40 1.42
C GLN A 35 0.58 -14.68 0.13
N LEU A 36 1.38 -13.71 -0.32
CA LEU A 36 1.17 -13.07 -1.62
C LEU A 36 1.34 -14.08 -2.78
N ALA A 37 2.37 -14.92 -2.73
CA ALA A 37 2.60 -15.91 -3.78
C ALA A 37 1.46 -16.93 -3.87
N GLU A 38 0.91 -17.35 -2.72
CA GLU A 38 -0.30 -18.18 -2.65
C GLU A 38 -1.51 -17.45 -3.25
N PHE A 39 -1.75 -16.20 -2.85
CA PHE A 39 -2.82 -15.39 -3.43
C PHE A 39 -2.73 -15.28 -4.96
N VAL A 40 -1.51 -15.02 -5.48
CA VAL A 40 -1.25 -14.93 -6.93
C VAL A 40 -1.46 -16.28 -7.62
N SER A 41 -1.09 -17.39 -6.98
CA SER A 41 -1.36 -18.73 -7.50
C SER A 41 -2.86 -19.00 -7.64
N ASP A 42 -3.65 -18.58 -6.66
CA ASP A 42 -5.10 -18.83 -6.62
C ASP A 42 -5.90 -17.90 -7.53
N HIS A 43 -5.49 -16.63 -7.63
CA HIS A 43 -6.24 -15.58 -8.34
C HIS A 43 -5.65 -15.22 -9.71
N GLY A 44 -4.41 -15.61 -9.99
CA GLY A 44 -3.69 -15.25 -11.21
C GLY A 44 -3.16 -13.81 -11.26
N HIS A 45 -3.36 -13.02 -10.20
CA HIS A 45 -2.87 -11.63 -10.09
C HIS A 45 -2.52 -11.25 -8.64
N GLY A 46 -1.65 -10.26 -8.41
CA GLY A 46 -1.27 -9.80 -7.07
C GLY A 46 -2.05 -8.59 -6.56
N SER A 47 -3.21 -8.29 -7.15
CA SER A 47 -4.08 -7.20 -6.71
C SER A 47 -4.98 -7.67 -5.55
N ILE A 48 -4.41 -7.69 -4.35
CA ILE A 48 -5.13 -8.09 -3.13
C ILE A 48 -6.18 -7.02 -2.77
N PRO A 49 -7.47 -7.38 -2.63
CA PRO A 49 -8.54 -6.43 -2.32
C PRO A 49 -8.45 -5.91 -0.87
N THR A 50 -9.20 -4.85 -0.57
CA THR A 50 -9.31 -4.30 0.79
C THR A 50 -10.74 -3.81 1.03
N PRO A 51 -11.53 -4.45 1.92
CA PRO A 51 -11.16 -5.64 2.71
C PRO A 51 -10.93 -6.88 1.83
N TYR A 52 -10.15 -7.84 2.33
CA TYR A 52 -10.02 -9.18 1.76
C TYR A 52 -10.62 -10.15 2.78
N ASP A 53 -11.74 -10.78 2.45
CA ASP A 53 -12.54 -11.51 3.43
C ASP A 53 -11.85 -12.79 3.93
N ASP A 54 -11.07 -13.46 3.07
CA ASP A 54 -10.38 -14.71 3.42
C ASP A 54 -9.18 -14.48 4.34
N ASP A 55 -8.43 -13.39 4.14
CA ASP A 55 -7.39 -12.92 5.07
C ASP A 55 -7.41 -11.39 5.19
N PRO A 56 -8.21 -10.84 6.14
CA PRO A 56 -8.28 -9.39 6.34
C PRO A 56 -6.93 -8.75 6.67
N SER A 57 -6.04 -9.51 7.32
CA SER A 57 -4.71 -9.03 7.69
C SER A 57 -3.81 -8.86 6.46
N LEU A 58 -3.98 -9.71 5.44
CA LEU A 58 -3.26 -9.61 4.17
C LEU A 58 -3.79 -8.43 3.34
N GLY A 59 -5.11 -8.19 3.35
CA GLY A 59 -5.70 -6.99 2.73
C GLY A 59 -5.18 -5.69 3.34
N VAL A 60 -5.17 -5.56 4.67
CA VAL A 60 -4.61 -4.39 5.36
C VAL A 60 -3.10 -4.25 5.11
N TRP A 61 -2.36 -5.37 5.08
CA TRP A 61 -0.95 -5.35 4.72
C TRP A 61 -0.72 -4.81 3.31
N ALA A 62 -1.48 -5.28 2.31
CA ALA A 62 -1.38 -4.80 0.93
C ALA A 62 -1.69 -3.29 0.83
N ALA A 63 -2.74 -2.81 1.51
CA ALA A 63 -3.07 -1.38 1.57
C ALA A 63 -1.92 -0.54 2.16
N ASN A 64 -1.28 -1.02 3.23
CA ASN A 64 -0.11 -0.36 3.81
C ASN A 64 1.09 -0.34 2.86
N ILE A 65 1.37 -1.43 2.14
CA ILE A 65 2.43 -1.47 1.13
C ILE A 65 2.18 -0.44 0.03
N ARG A 66 0.95 -0.34 -0.50
CA ARG A 66 0.58 0.65 -1.53
C ARG A 66 0.81 2.08 -1.04
N ARG A 67 0.38 2.40 0.18
CA ARG A 67 0.63 3.72 0.80
C ARG A 67 2.13 4.03 0.93
N GLN A 68 2.91 3.08 1.41
CA GLN A 68 4.36 3.23 1.56
C GLN A 68 5.06 3.41 0.19
N TYR A 69 4.54 2.79 -0.86
CA TYR A 69 5.03 2.96 -2.23
C TYR A 69 4.80 4.38 -2.74
N VAL A 70 3.59 4.93 -2.57
CA VAL A 70 3.28 6.33 -2.95
C VAL A 70 4.19 7.31 -2.21
N LEU A 71 4.32 7.20 -0.88
CA LEU A 71 5.20 8.07 -0.08
C LEU A 71 6.66 7.99 -0.54
N ARG A 72 7.12 6.82 -0.97
CA ARG A 72 8.45 6.65 -1.51
C ARG A 72 8.60 7.35 -2.86
N THR A 73 7.67 7.13 -3.79
CA THR A 73 7.70 7.76 -5.11
C THR A 73 7.67 9.28 -4.99
N GLU A 74 6.79 9.83 -4.16
CA GLU A 74 6.73 11.28 -3.90
C GLU A 74 8.06 11.81 -3.35
N ALA A 75 8.73 11.08 -2.45
CA ALA A 75 10.03 11.48 -1.92
C ALA A 75 11.18 11.36 -2.95
N GLU A 76 11.05 10.47 -3.95
CA GLU A 76 12.02 10.34 -5.05
C GLU A 76 11.81 11.41 -6.13
N GLU A 77 10.59 11.93 -6.27
CA GLU A 77 10.20 12.99 -7.22
C GLU A 77 10.36 14.42 -6.66
N ASP A 78 10.58 14.57 -5.34
CA ASP A 78 10.81 15.87 -4.69
C ASP A 78 12.13 16.50 -5.15
N GLU A 79 12.05 17.39 -6.16
CA GLU A 79 13.19 18.14 -6.71
C GLU A 79 13.86 19.05 -5.66
N GLU A 80 13.13 19.46 -4.61
CA GLU A 80 13.68 20.24 -3.51
C GLU A 80 14.44 19.38 -2.47
N GLY A 81 14.34 18.05 -2.57
CA GLY A 81 15.11 17.10 -1.77
C GLY A 81 14.89 17.23 -0.26
N ARG A 82 13.65 17.50 0.18
CA ARG A 82 13.36 17.90 1.57
C ARG A 82 13.68 16.81 2.58
N ALA A 83 13.40 15.54 2.26
CA ALA A 83 13.81 14.40 3.06
C ALA A 83 13.73 13.08 2.26
N PRO A 84 14.73 12.17 2.39
CA PRO A 84 14.65 10.86 1.77
C PRO A 84 13.64 9.96 2.49
N TYR A 85 13.01 9.06 1.75
CA TYR A 85 12.13 8.05 2.31
C TYR A 85 12.92 7.01 3.14
N THR A 86 12.55 6.85 4.42
CA THR A 86 13.18 5.91 5.39
C THR A 86 12.21 4.83 5.90
N GLY A 87 11.09 4.62 5.21
CA GLY A 87 10.04 3.71 5.64
C GLY A 87 10.32 2.22 5.41
N TYR A 88 9.29 1.40 5.66
CA TYR A 88 9.37 -0.08 5.63
C TYR A 88 9.73 -0.65 4.25
N LEU A 89 9.36 0.07 3.18
CA LEU A 89 9.45 -0.38 1.80
C LEU A 89 10.80 -0.01 1.15
N THR A 90 11.83 -0.81 1.43
CA THR A 90 13.17 -0.64 0.83
C THR A 90 13.19 -1.10 -0.64
N PRO A 91 14.18 -0.67 -1.45
CA PRO A 91 14.30 -1.12 -2.85
C PRO A 91 14.34 -2.64 -3.01
N SER A 92 15.03 -3.34 -2.10
CA SER A 92 15.10 -4.82 -2.10
C SER A 92 13.72 -5.44 -1.87
N ARG A 93 12.90 -4.87 -0.98
CA ARG A 93 11.53 -5.35 -0.74
C ARG A 93 10.62 -5.08 -1.92
N ILE A 94 10.75 -3.92 -2.57
CA ILE A 94 10.01 -3.61 -3.82
C ILE A 94 10.33 -4.65 -4.89
N SER A 95 11.61 -4.92 -5.13
CA SER A 95 12.02 -5.91 -6.14
C SER A 95 11.45 -7.30 -5.84
N ARG A 96 11.44 -7.72 -4.57
CA ARG A 96 10.86 -9.01 -4.16
C ARG A 96 9.34 -9.05 -4.33
N LEU A 97 8.64 -7.97 -3.99
CA LEU A 97 7.19 -7.83 -4.19
C LEU A 97 6.84 -7.88 -5.69
N GLN A 98 7.58 -7.16 -6.54
CA GLN A 98 7.40 -7.19 -7.99
C GLN A 98 7.61 -8.59 -8.56
N ARG A 99 8.68 -9.29 -8.12
CA ARG A 99 8.95 -10.67 -8.53
C ARG A 99 7.88 -11.66 -8.07
N ALA A 100 7.25 -11.39 -6.94
CA ALA A 100 6.11 -12.16 -6.44
C ALA A 100 4.78 -11.76 -7.10
N GLY A 101 4.77 -10.78 -8.01
CA GLY A 101 3.58 -10.36 -8.74
C GLY A 101 2.69 -9.35 -8.01
N PHE A 102 3.17 -8.69 -6.94
CA PHE A 102 2.40 -7.69 -6.20
C PHE A 102 1.98 -6.53 -7.10
N ASP A 103 0.71 -6.15 -7.01
CA ASP A 103 0.19 -4.96 -7.66
C ASP A 103 0.20 -3.76 -6.69
N PHE A 104 1.06 -2.79 -6.99
CA PHE A 104 1.17 -1.54 -6.24
C PHE A 104 -0.01 -0.60 -6.49
N LEU A 105 -0.85 -0.89 -7.48
CA LEU A 105 -2.16 -0.28 -7.65
C LEU A 105 -3.19 -1.15 -6.94
N SER A 106 -4.17 -0.53 -6.27
CA SER A 106 -5.34 -1.30 -5.82
C SER A 106 -6.24 -1.59 -7.02
N LEU A 107 -7.03 -2.66 -6.97
CA LEU A 107 -8.06 -2.94 -8.00
C LEU A 107 -8.94 -1.69 -8.24
N THR A 108 -9.35 -1.02 -7.17
CA THR A 108 -10.13 0.22 -7.25
C THR A 108 -9.37 1.34 -7.97
N GLU A 109 -8.10 1.55 -7.66
CA GLU A 109 -7.26 2.57 -8.29
C GLU A 109 -7.01 2.25 -9.77
N ALA A 110 -6.73 0.99 -10.10
CA ALA A 110 -6.55 0.54 -11.47
C ALA A 110 -7.83 0.73 -12.30
N GLN A 111 -8.99 0.35 -11.74
CA GLN A 111 -10.29 0.57 -12.36
C GLN A 111 -10.60 2.06 -12.53
N PHE A 112 -10.31 2.88 -11.52
CA PHE A 112 -10.48 4.33 -11.59
C PHE A 112 -9.62 4.94 -12.70
N ARG A 113 -8.35 4.57 -12.79
CA ARG A 113 -7.43 5.03 -13.84
C ARG A 113 -7.88 4.62 -15.24
N LEU A 114 -8.37 3.38 -15.39
CA LEU A 114 -8.94 2.90 -16.65
C LEU A 114 -10.15 3.76 -17.06
N ARG A 115 -11.11 3.94 -16.16
CA ARG A 115 -12.31 4.76 -16.42
C ARG A 115 -11.98 6.23 -16.70
N LEU A 116 -10.97 6.77 -16.02
CA LEU A 116 -10.48 8.12 -16.28
C LEU A 116 -9.86 8.25 -17.68
N ALA A 117 -9.15 7.22 -18.16
CA ALA A 117 -8.63 7.19 -19.52
C ALA A 117 -9.75 7.15 -20.56
N GLU A 118 -10.75 6.28 -20.38
CA GLU A 118 -11.95 6.23 -21.25
C GLU A 118 -12.70 7.58 -21.27
N LEU A 119 -12.77 8.28 -20.11
CA LEU A 119 -13.39 9.60 -20.04
C LEU A 119 -12.58 10.67 -20.79
N ARG A 120 -11.25 10.56 -20.82
CA ARG A 120 -10.39 11.46 -21.62
C ARG A 120 -10.62 11.25 -23.11
N GLU A 121 -10.68 10.01 -23.55
CA GLU A 121 -11.01 9.66 -24.95
C GLU A 121 -12.39 10.21 -25.34
N PHE A 122 -13.41 10.02 -24.50
CA PHE A 122 -14.73 10.62 -24.72
C PHE A 122 -14.67 12.15 -24.83
N LYS A 123 -13.88 12.81 -23.99
CA LYS A 123 -13.71 14.27 -24.06
C LYS A 123 -13.01 14.69 -25.36
N GLU A 124 -12.05 13.93 -25.84
CA GLU A 124 -11.36 14.21 -27.11
C GLU A 124 -12.32 14.10 -28.31
N ASP A 125 -13.19 13.08 -28.31
CA ASP A 125 -14.16 12.85 -29.40
C ASP A 125 -15.34 13.84 -29.38
N TYR A 126 -15.86 14.18 -28.19
CA TYR A 126 -17.12 14.94 -28.04
C TYR A 126 -16.93 16.36 -27.50
N GLY A 127 -15.72 16.72 -27.04
CA GLY A 127 -15.39 18.04 -26.50
C GLY A 127 -15.86 18.31 -25.06
N HIS A 128 -16.53 17.36 -24.41
CA HIS A 128 -17.07 17.49 -23.05
C HIS A 128 -17.08 16.16 -22.29
N CYS A 129 -17.24 16.19 -20.97
CA CYS A 129 -17.32 14.99 -20.12
C CYS A 129 -18.76 14.55 -19.78
N MET A 130 -19.79 15.11 -20.43
CA MET A 130 -21.20 14.74 -20.20
C MET A 130 -21.54 13.41 -20.89
N VAL A 131 -21.09 12.30 -20.32
CA VAL A 131 -21.36 10.95 -20.83
C VAL A 131 -22.83 10.58 -20.57
N PRO A 132 -23.61 10.18 -21.59
CA PRO A 132 -24.97 9.70 -21.37
C PRO A 132 -25.00 8.45 -20.47
N GLN A 133 -25.99 8.36 -19.57
CA GLN A 133 -26.15 7.23 -18.65
C GLN A 133 -26.22 5.87 -19.39
N HIS A 134 -26.93 5.84 -20.51
CA HIS A 134 -27.10 4.67 -21.38
C HIS A 134 -26.30 4.81 -22.67
N TRP A 135 -25.02 5.15 -22.56
CA TRP A 135 -24.17 5.29 -23.74
C TRP A 135 -23.78 3.93 -24.33
N ASP A 136 -24.23 3.64 -25.55
CA ASP A 136 -24.00 2.35 -26.22
C ASP A 136 -22.52 2.06 -26.52
N GLY A 137 -21.69 3.11 -26.65
CA GLY A 137 -20.24 2.98 -26.91
C GLY A 137 -19.46 2.40 -25.74
N ASN A 138 -19.83 2.75 -24.51
CA ASN A 138 -19.30 2.17 -23.28
C ASN A 138 -20.31 2.36 -22.13
N PRO A 139 -21.27 1.42 -21.97
CA PRO A 139 -22.29 1.53 -20.92
C PRO A 139 -21.70 1.59 -19.51
N GLY A 140 -20.53 0.97 -19.32
CA GLY A 140 -19.80 1.00 -18.06
C GLY A 140 -19.28 2.38 -17.70
N LEU A 141 -18.85 3.18 -18.69
CA LEU A 141 -18.40 4.55 -18.46
C LEU A 141 -19.56 5.47 -18.07
N GLY A 142 -20.71 5.37 -18.74
CA GLY A 142 -21.91 6.17 -18.42
C GLY A 142 -22.41 5.92 -17.00
N MET A 143 -22.45 4.66 -16.56
CA MET A 143 -22.78 4.30 -15.18
C MET A 143 -21.70 4.70 -14.18
N TRP A 144 -20.42 4.66 -14.56
CA TRP A 144 -19.34 5.08 -13.69
C TRP A 144 -19.42 6.58 -13.42
N VAL A 145 -19.50 7.44 -14.45
CA VAL A 145 -19.61 8.91 -14.31
C VAL A 145 -20.79 9.32 -13.42
N LEU A 146 -21.90 8.58 -13.46
CA LEU A 146 -23.05 8.84 -12.59
C LEU A 146 -22.77 8.59 -11.09
N ASN A 147 -21.83 7.69 -10.77
CA ASN A 147 -21.57 7.20 -9.42
C ASN A 147 -20.23 7.65 -8.82
N ILE A 148 -19.44 8.49 -9.52
CA ILE A 148 -18.22 9.13 -8.97
C ILE A 148 -18.58 10.42 -8.23
#